data_AF-A0A948ZTA0-F1
#
_entry.id   AF-A0A948ZTA0-F1
#
_cell.length_a   1.000
_cell.length_b   1.000
_cell.length_c   1.000
_cell.angle_alpha   90.00
_cell.angle_beta   90.00
_cell.angle_gamma   90.00
#
_symmetry.space_group_name_H-M   'P 1'
#
loop_
_entity.id
_entity.type
_entity.pdbx_description
1 polymer ?
#
loop_
_entity_poly.entity_id
_entity_poly.type
_entity_poly.pdbx_seq_one_letter_code
_entity_poly.pdbx_strand_id
1 'polypeptide(L)'
;MAKNIIIIILCLLLVASIGINFYFFQINADIGKIYQDKIKELESSKKDLTGTIEESFLYIQALDLIMEPSRQEFGLDTKKEIDQAEWLRNLSDAADKTGDVKLQNIFKKIITGASEGVAGATVEFVDYTIKTISNYLRIK
;
A
#
# COMPACT_ATOMS: atom_id res chain seq x y z
N MET A 1 -15.37 73.75 -4.35
CA MET A 1 -15.03 72.80 -3.25
C MET A 1 -15.72 71.45 -3.39
N ALA A 2 -17.02 71.36 -3.69
CA ALA A 2 -17.74 70.07 -3.82
C ALA A 2 -17.20 69.11 -4.91
N LYS A 3 -16.74 69.61 -6.06
CA LYS A 3 -16.18 68.76 -7.14
C LYS A 3 -14.91 67.99 -6.73
N ASN A 4 -14.05 68.59 -5.90
CA ASN A 4 -12.82 67.92 -5.45
C ASN A 4 -13.14 66.81 -4.44
N ILE A 5 -14.17 66.99 -3.61
CA ILE A 5 -14.63 65.98 -2.65
C ILE A 5 -15.20 64.76 -3.39
N ILE A 6 -15.97 64.96 -4.45
CA ILE A 6 -16.52 63.87 -5.28
C ILE A 6 -15.41 63.05 -5.94
N ILE A 7 -14.37 63.70 -6.46
CA ILE A 7 -13.21 63.04 -7.08
C ILE A 7 -12.43 62.21 -6.03
N ILE A 8 -12.24 62.74 -4.83
CA ILE A 8 -11.55 62.02 -3.74
C ILE A 8 -12.33 60.77 -3.32
N ILE A 9 -13.66 60.87 -3.21
CA ILE A 9 -14.53 59.73 -2.87
C ILE A 9 -14.49 58.66 -3.98
N LEU A 10 -14.52 59.07 -5.25
CA LEU A 10 -14.40 58.15 -6.39
C LEU A 10 -13.05 57.43 -6.41
N CYS A 11 -11.94 58.13 -6.14
CA CYS A 11 -10.62 57.52 -6.05
C CYS A 11 -10.52 56.52 -4.88
N LEU A 12 -11.10 56.82 -3.73
CA LEU A 12 -11.11 55.90 -2.57
C LEU A 12 -11.93 54.63 -2.86
N LEU A 13 -13.09 54.76 -3.54
CA LEU A 13 -13.89 53.61 -3.97
C LEU A 13 -13.16 52.75 -4.99
N LEU A 14 -12.40 53.37 -5.91
CA LEU A 14 -11.62 52.64 -6.92
C LEU A 14 -10.50 51.82 -6.27
N VAL A 15 -9.76 52.41 -5.33
CA VAL A 15 -8.68 51.71 -4.61
C VAL A 15 -9.25 50.57 -3.74
N ALA A 16 -10.40 50.79 -3.08
CA ALA A 16 -11.08 49.75 -2.33
C ALA A 16 -11.54 48.59 -3.23
N SER A 17 -12.05 48.89 -4.44
CA SER A 17 -12.50 47.87 -5.40
C SER A 17 -11.35 47.01 -5.93
N ILE A 18 -10.17 47.60 -6.14
CA ILE A 18 -8.96 46.89 -6.58
C ILE A 18 -8.40 46.03 -5.44
N GLY A 19 -8.38 46.55 -4.22
CA GLY A 19 -7.91 45.82 -3.03
C GLY A 19 -8.77 44.59 -2.68
N ILE A 20 -10.09 44.71 -2.81
CA ILE A 20 -11.03 43.59 -2.57
C ILE A 20 -10.85 42.50 -3.64
N ASN A 21 -10.74 42.87 -4.91
CA ASN A 21 -10.52 41.90 -5.98
C ASN A 21 -9.16 41.18 -5.85
N PHE A 22 -8.10 41.87 -5.43
CA PHE A 22 -6.80 41.25 -5.21
C PHE A 22 -6.81 40.29 -4.01
N TYR A 23 -7.48 40.66 -2.91
CA TYR A 23 -7.63 39.83 -1.71
C TYR A 23 -8.42 38.54 -1.99
N PHE A 24 -9.53 38.62 -2.74
CA PHE A 24 -10.30 37.45 -3.15
C PHE A 24 -9.53 36.54 -4.12
N PHE A 25 -8.74 37.10 -5.03
CA PHE A 25 -7.92 36.33 -5.97
C PHE A 25 -6.78 35.59 -5.25
N GLN A 26 -6.16 36.24 -4.26
CA GLN A 26 -5.08 35.65 -3.46
C GLN A 26 -5.60 34.56 -2.52
N ILE A 27 -6.75 34.76 -1.88
CA ILE A 27 -7.40 33.73 -1.06
C ILE A 27 -7.80 32.51 -1.91
N ASN A 28 -8.36 32.71 -3.11
CA ASN A 28 -8.71 31.60 -4.00
C ASN A 28 -7.48 30.88 -4.57
N ALA A 29 -6.36 31.59 -4.79
CA ALA A 29 -5.10 31.00 -5.22
C ALA A 29 -4.42 30.18 -4.10
N ASP A 30 -4.46 30.66 -2.86
CA ASP A 30 -3.93 29.92 -1.70
C ASP A 30 -4.79 28.71 -1.36
N ILE A 31 -6.12 28.83 -1.45
CA ILE A 31 -7.05 27.70 -1.32
C ILE A 31 -6.79 26.67 -2.44
N GLY A 32 -6.59 27.12 -3.68
CA GLY A 32 -6.25 26.25 -4.81
C GLY A 32 -4.93 25.50 -4.62
N LYS A 33 -3.90 26.14 -4.05
CA LYS A 33 -2.64 25.49 -3.67
C LYS A 33 -2.83 24.46 -2.55
N ILE A 34 -3.60 24.78 -1.51
CA ILE A 34 -3.89 23.85 -0.41
C ILE A 34 -4.59 22.59 -0.95
N TYR A 35 -5.57 22.73 -1.84
CA TYR A 35 -6.21 21.57 -2.47
C TYR A 35 -5.25 20.80 -3.38
N GLN A 36 -4.40 21.47 -4.15
CA GLN A 36 -3.38 20.80 -4.97
C GLN A 36 -2.38 20.01 -4.12
N ASP A 37 -1.91 20.58 -3.01
CA ASP A 37 -0.97 19.90 -2.11
C ASP A 37 -1.65 18.72 -1.41
N LYS A 38 -2.92 18.86 -1.01
CA LYS A 38 -3.71 17.76 -0.44
C LYS A 38 -3.98 16.64 -1.45
N ILE A 39 -4.22 16.97 -2.73
CA ILE A 39 -4.38 15.97 -3.79
C ILE A 39 -3.06 15.21 -4.01
N LYS A 40 -1.91 15.90 -4.06
CA LYS A 40 -0.60 15.26 -4.16
C LYS A 40 -0.31 14.34 -2.97
N GLU A 41 -0.63 14.78 -1.76
CA GLU A 41 -0.50 13.96 -0.54
C GLU A 41 -1.36 12.69 -0.66
N LEU A 42 -2.63 12.83 -1.05
CA LEU A 42 -3.54 11.69 -1.24
C LEU A 42 -3.10 10.75 -2.36
N GLU A 43 -2.56 11.26 -3.47
CA GLU A 43 -2.01 10.44 -4.55
C GLU A 43 -0.76 9.68 -4.10
N SER A 44 0.11 10.31 -3.32
CA SER A 44 1.26 9.66 -2.70
C SER A 44 0.80 8.55 -1.76
N SER A 45 -0.12 8.86 -0.83
CA SER A 45 -0.67 7.88 0.09
C SER A 45 -1.37 6.73 -0.65
N LYS A 46 -2.09 7.00 -1.73
CA LYS A 46 -2.70 5.96 -2.57
C LYS A 46 -1.65 5.07 -3.20
N LYS A 47 -0.56 5.64 -3.72
CA LYS A 47 0.54 4.87 -4.32
C LYS A 47 1.21 3.98 -3.27
N ASP A 48 1.50 4.52 -2.09
CA ASP A 48 2.11 3.77 -0.99
C ASP A 48 1.20 2.63 -0.50
N LEU A 49 -0.11 2.90 -0.39
CA LEU A 49 -1.11 1.90 -0.04
C LEU A 49 -1.21 0.80 -1.10
N THR A 50 -1.17 1.17 -2.39
CA THR A 50 -1.22 0.22 -3.50
C THR A 50 0.00 -0.70 -3.47
N GLY A 51 1.21 -0.15 -3.27
CA GLY A 51 2.42 -0.96 -3.12
C GLY A 51 2.34 -1.91 -1.92
N THR A 52 1.84 -1.42 -0.77
CA THR A 52 1.64 -2.23 0.44
C THR A 52 0.67 -3.41 0.21
N ILE A 53 -0.41 -3.17 -0.54
CA ILE A 53 -1.39 -4.19 -0.92
C ILE A 53 -0.76 -5.21 -1.87
N GLU A 54 -0.06 -4.75 -2.91
CA GLU A 54 0.63 -5.61 -3.87
C GLU A 54 1.66 -6.51 -3.18
N GLU A 55 2.48 -5.96 -2.29
CA GLU A 55 3.45 -6.74 -1.49
C GLU A 55 2.72 -7.78 -0.62
N SER A 56 1.68 -7.36 0.12
CA SER A 56 0.88 -8.27 0.94
C SER A 56 0.26 -9.42 0.14
N PHE A 57 -0.18 -9.17 -1.10
CA PHE A 57 -0.73 -10.20 -1.98
C PHE A 57 0.28 -11.29 -2.33
N LEU A 58 1.56 -10.94 -2.51
CA LEU A 58 2.61 -11.92 -2.80
C LEU A 58 2.81 -12.89 -1.63
N TYR A 59 2.81 -12.36 -0.41
CA TYR A 59 2.86 -13.18 0.81
C TYR A 59 1.62 -14.05 0.99
N ILE A 60 0.42 -13.53 0.69
CA ILE A 60 -0.82 -14.31 0.74
C ILE A 60 -0.79 -15.48 -0.25
N GLN A 61 -0.26 -15.27 -1.47
CA GLN A 61 -0.13 -16.35 -2.45
C GLN A 61 0.81 -17.46 -1.95
N ALA A 62 1.95 -17.08 -1.37
CA ALA A 62 2.87 -18.05 -0.78
C ALA A 62 2.24 -18.82 0.40
N LEU A 63 1.49 -18.11 1.26
CA LEU A 63 0.74 -18.70 2.37
C LEU A 63 -0.35 -19.68 1.90
N ASP A 64 -1.09 -19.30 0.86
CA ASP A 64 -2.14 -20.16 0.30
C ASP A 64 -1.54 -21.44 -0.25
N LEU A 65 -0.40 -21.36 -0.95
CA LEU A 65 0.27 -22.51 -1.55
C LEU A 65 0.84 -23.45 -0.48
N ILE A 66 1.53 -22.95 0.54
CA ILE A 66 2.10 -23.83 1.59
C ILE A 66 1.01 -24.60 2.37
N MET A 67 -0.21 -24.07 2.43
CA MET A 67 -1.34 -24.68 3.12
C MET A 67 -2.12 -25.71 2.29
N GLU A 68 -1.92 -25.78 0.97
CA GLU A 68 -2.66 -26.72 0.08
C GLU A 68 -2.52 -28.19 0.50
N PRO A 69 -1.33 -28.74 0.81
CA PRO A 69 -1.21 -30.13 1.26
C PRO A 69 -2.02 -30.42 2.53
N SER A 70 -2.02 -29.48 3.49
CA SER A 70 -2.81 -29.61 4.72
C SER A 70 -4.31 -29.53 4.43
N ARG A 71 -4.76 -28.67 3.50
CA ARG A 71 -6.18 -28.63 3.09
C ARG A 71 -6.62 -29.99 2.56
N GLN A 72 -5.81 -30.61 1.70
CA GLN A 72 -6.08 -31.95 1.18
C GLN A 72 -6.13 -33.01 2.29
N GLU A 73 -5.17 -32.99 3.23
CA GLU A 73 -5.10 -33.93 4.35
C GLU A 73 -6.33 -33.84 5.27
N PHE A 74 -6.83 -32.62 5.50
CA PHE A 74 -8.00 -32.38 6.34
C PHE A 74 -9.34 -32.42 5.59
N GLY A 75 -9.35 -32.76 4.29
CA GLY A 75 -10.56 -32.82 3.48
C GLY A 75 -11.24 -31.46 3.29
N LEU A 76 -10.48 -30.36 3.35
CA LEU A 76 -10.94 -29.02 3.04
C LEU A 76 -10.89 -28.77 1.54
N ASP A 77 -11.67 -27.81 1.05
CA ASP A 77 -11.62 -27.39 -0.35
C ASP A 77 -10.19 -26.94 -0.73
N THR A 78 -9.59 -27.67 -1.67
CA THR A 78 -8.30 -27.31 -2.26
C THR A 78 -8.53 -26.33 -3.40
N LYS A 79 -7.65 -25.34 -3.53
CA LYS A 79 -7.77 -24.35 -4.61
C LYS A 79 -7.13 -24.86 -5.91
N LYS A 80 -6.27 -25.88 -5.83
CA LYS A 80 -5.54 -26.46 -6.96
C LYS A 80 -5.42 -27.98 -6.78
N GLU A 81 -5.34 -28.72 -7.89
CA GLU A 81 -4.84 -30.10 -7.85
C GLU A 81 -3.35 -30.08 -7.48
N ILE A 82 -2.96 -30.99 -6.59
CA ILE A 82 -1.64 -31.00 -5.96
C ILE A 82 -0.79 -32.04 -6.67
N ASP A 83 -0.29 -31.72 -7.86
CA ASP A 83 0.95 -32.34 -8.33
C ASP A 83 2.11 -31.80 -7.49
N GLN A 84 2.87 -32.68 -6.84
CA GLN A 84 3.87 -32.27 -5.85
C GLN A 84 5.00 -31.44 -6.48
N ALA A 85 5.42 -31.78 -7.71
CA ALA A 85 6.46 -31.06 -8.41
C ALA A 85 5.99 -29.67 -8.85
N GLU A 86 4.78 -29.59 -9.42
CA GLU A 86 4.16 -28.32 -9.79
C GLU A 86 3.89 -27.42 -8.57
N TRP A 87 3.39 -28.00 -7.46
CA TRP A 87 3.16 -27.29 -6.21
C TRP A 87 4.45 -26.67 -5.67
N LEU A 88 5.53 -27.44 -5.56
CA LEU A 88 6.83 -26.96 -5.09
C LEU A 88 7.39 -25.84 -5.98
N ARG A 89 7.24 -25.98 -7.30
CA ARG A 89 7.66 -24.95 -8.26
C ARG A 89 6.86 -23.65 -8.05
N ASN A 90 5.54 -23.75 -7.92
CA ASN A 90 4.67 -22.59 -7.74
C ASN A 90 4.92 -21.90 -6.38
N LEU A 91 5.19 -22.68 -5.34
CA LEU A 91 5.53 -22.16 -4.02
C LEU A 91 6.90 -21.46 -4.03
N SER A 92 7.89 -22.03 -4.71
CA SER A 92 9.21 -21.38 -4.90
C SER A 92 9.07 -20.06 -5.63
N ASP A 93 8.34 -20.03 -6.75
CA ASP A 93 8.09 -18.80 -7.52
C ASP A 93 7.36 -17.73 -6.70
N ALA A 94 6.35 -18.14 -5.91
CA ALA A 94 5.65 -17.22 -5.01
C ALA A 94 6.57 -16.67 -3.91
N ALA A 95 7.42 -17.50 -3.31
CA ALA A 95 8.40 -17.07 -2.30
C ALA A 95 9.50 -16.19 -2.89
N ASP A 96 9.91 -16.41 -4.13
CA ASP A 96 10.92 -15.60 -4.81
C ASP A 96 10.37 -14.22 -5.17
N LYS A 97 9.11 -14.15 -5.62
CA LYS A 97 8.43 -12.89 -5.97
C LYS A 97 8.29 -11.91 -4.81
N THR A 98 8.26 -12.36 -3.57
CA THR A 98 8.23 -11.45 -2.40
C THR A 98 9.53 -10.67 -2.24
N GLY A 99 10.65 -11.14 -2.82
CA GLY A 99 11.98 -10.57 -2.57
C GLY A 99 12.49 -10.76 -1.14
N ASP A 100 11.79 -11.52 -0.29
CA ASP A 100 12.11 -11.69 1.11
C ASP A 100 13.09 -12.84 1.32
N VAL A 101 14.37 -12.48 1.51
CA VAL A 101 15.46 -13.42 1.73
C VAL A 101 15.20 -14.34 2.94
N LYS A 102 14.52 -13.85 3.98
CA LYS A 102 14.22 -14.68 5.15
C LYS A 102 13.14 -15.70 4.82
N LEU A 103 12.07 -15.30 4.14
CA LEU A 103 11.02 -16.22 3.67
C LEU A 103 11.60 -17.30 2.74
N GLN A 104 12.45 -16.90 1.79
CA GLN A 104 13.14 -17.81 0.88
C GLN A 104 14.05 -18.80 1.61
N ASN A 105 14.76 -18.35 2.66
CA ASN A 105 15.59 -19.22 3.48
C ASN A 105 14.77 -20.23 4.28
N ILE A 106 13.61 -19.82 4.81
CA ILE A 106 12.69 -20.75 5.48
C ILE A 106 12.16 -21.78 4.47
N PHE A 107 11.74 -21.34 3.28
CA PHE A 107 11.33 -22.25 2.20
C PHE A 107 12.43 -23.26 1.83
N LYS A 108 13.69 -22.81 1.70
CA LYS A 108 14.83 -23.71 1.47
C LYS A 108 14.95 -24.80 2.53
N LYS A 109 14.73 -24.48 3.82
CA LYS A 109 14.73 -25.49 4.90
C LYS A 109 13.62 -26.52 4.73
N ILE A 110 12.45 -26.10 4.24
CA ILE A 110 11.31 -27.01 3.99
C ILE A 110 11.67 -28.02 2.90
N ILE A 111 12.30 -27.57 1.80
CA ILE A 111 12.62 -28.43 0.65
C ILE A 111 13.88 -29.29 0.83
N THR A 112 14.87 -28.86 1.64
CA THR A 112 16.11 -29.62 1.84
C THR A 112 16.02 -30.66 2.95
N GLY A 113 14.98 -30.59 3.80
CA GLY A 113 14.51 -31.63 4.71
C GLY A 113 15.58 -32.48 5.42
N ALA A 114 15.89 -32.14 6.68
CA ALA A 114 16.03 -33.18 7.69
C ALA A 114 14.61 -33.46 8.23
N SER A 115 14.17 -34.71 8.22
CA SER A 115 12.77 -35.14 8.46
C SER A 115 12.16 -34.66 9.78
N GLU A 116 12.96 -34.32 10.80
CA GLU A 116 12.49 -33.76 12.08
C GLU A 116 12.27 -32.23 12.04
N GLY A 117 12.76 -31.53 11.01
CA GLY A 117 12.74 -30.05 10.91
C GLY A 117 11.70 -29.47 9.94
N VAL A 118 11.08 -30.29 9.09
CA VAL A 118 10.15 -29.81 8.04
C VAL A 118 8.88 -29.22 8.63
N ALA A 119 8.28 -29.88 9.63
CA ALA A 119 7.10 -29.38 10.31
C ALA A 119 7.38 -28.05 11.02
N GLY A 120 8.52 -27.95 11.70
CA GLY A 120 8.95 -26.70 12.35
C GLY A 120 9.18 -25.56 11.37
N ALA A 121 9.85 -25.83 10.24
CA ALA A 121 10.08 -24.84 9.19
C ALA A 121 8.77 -24.41 8.49
N THR A 122 7.80 -25.31 8.35
CA THR A 122 6.47 -25.00 7.80
C THR A 122 5.69 -24.08 8.72
N VAL A 123 5.69 -24.34 10.04
CA VAL A 123 5.09 -23.45 11.03
C VAL A 123 5.81 -22.09 11.05
N GLU A 124 7.15 -22.08 11.00
CA GLU A 124 7.95 -20.85 10.92
C GLU A 124 7.58 -20.03 9.66
N PHE A 125 7.37 -20.70 8.52
CA PHE A 125 6.97 -20.05 7.28
C PHE A 125 5.60 -19.39 7.40
N VAL A 126 4.60 -20.11 7.92
CA VAL A 126 3.25 -19.60 8.12
C VAL A 126 3.24 -18.42 9.10
N ASP A 127 3.88 -18.57 10.26
CA ASP A 127 3.94 -17.52 11.29
C ASP A 127 4.66 -16.27 10.78
N TYR A 128 5.81 -16.44 10.12
CA TYR A 128 6.55 -15.31 9.54
C TYR A 128 5.72 -14.59 8.47
N THR A 129 5.07 -15.33 7.57
CA THR A 129 4.24 -14.77 6.50
C THR A 129 3.07 -13.97 7.06
N ILE A 130 2.34 -14.51 8.05
CA ILE A 130 1.22 -13.83 8.70
C ILE A 130 1.68 -12.56 9.42
N LYS A 131 2.80 -12.61 10.16
CA LYS A 131 3.37 -11.43 10.83
C LYS A 131 3.76 -10.35 9.84
N THR A 132 4.37 -10.72 8.73
CA THR A 132 4.78 -9.79 7.69
C THR A 132 3.58 -9.13 7.01
N ILE A 133 2.55 -9.89 6.64
CA ILE A 133 1.29 -9.34 6.13
C ILE A 133 0.67 -8.38 7.16
N SER A 134 0.61 -8.78 8.44
CA SER A 134 0.07 -7.91 9.48
C SER A 134 0.87 -6.62 9.66
N ASN A 135 2.19 -6.64 9.43
CA ASN A 135 3.02 -5.44 9.51
C ASN A 135 2.78 -4.50 8.33
N TYR A 136 2.58 -5.06 7.12
CA TYR A 136 2.19 -4.28 5.95
C TYR A 136 0.81 -3.65 6.11
N LEU A 137 -0.18 -4.43 6.57
CA LEU A 137 -1.55 -3.96 6.74
C LEU A 137 -1.74 -3.04 7.96
N ARG A 138 -0.83 -3.10 8.94
CA ARG A 138 -0.70 -2.07 9.99
C ARG A 138 -0.02 -0.85 9.39
N ILE A 139 -0.77 -0.13 8.55
CA ILE A 139 -0.43 1.19 8.06
C ILE A 139 -0.01 2.05 9.25
N LYS A 140 1.22 2.59 9.20
CA LYS A 140 1.74 3.61 10.13
C LYS A 140 1.10 4.96 9.86
#